data_AF-A0A6F8T162-F1
#
_entry.id   AF-A0A6F8T162-F1
#
_cell.length_a   1.000
_cell.length_b   1.000
_cell.length_c   1.000
_cell.angle_alpha   90.00
_cell.angle_beta   90.00
_cell.angle_gamma   90.00
#
_symmetry.space_group_name_H-M   'P 1'
#
loop_
_entity.id
_entity.type
_entity.pdbx_description
1 polymer ?
#
loop_
_entity_poly.entity_id
_entity_poly.type
_entity_poly.pdbx_seq_one_letter_code
_entity_poly.pdbx_strand_id
1 'polypeptide(L)'
;MEDPFSDLLKSLKTIFHLEAKRNGKFTYPEVQRLKEASERYNPGSENTFIDLLNAIEEAIPRIEKWRWRISFNSIKSCMDNLARMHEMPTIDWNKVLSHPKISPTFQFNPLAQEPDLSTWLSAKTRKPFFQLEPSEIIQALIKNSNEDRFSQKLSAHLKKYPDFLFHLIIDSEKNFIKVCRSRLIFYLTDQQIAKSIIQHIAHFSPRSGQPFEQAEQLVNTLNDIMSNGRSVSTLLRNAEAKPILLNSTFFQIYQSERYTSRQTQPITSDSHQESELLKPHL
;
A
#
# COMPACT_ATOMS: atom_id res chain seq x y z
N MET A 1 5.41 54.46 -25.52
CA MET A 1 5.91 53.07 -25.58
C MET A 1 5.71 52.53 -24.17
N GLU A 2 4.77 51.60 -23.95
CA GLU A 2 4.47 51.10 -22.61
C GLU A 2 5.70 50.37 -22.04
N ASP A 3 5.97 50.59 -20.75
CA ASP A 3 7.05 49.94 -20.02
C ASP A 3 6.86 48.41 -20.09
N PRO A 4 7.79 47.66 -20.74
CA PRO A 4 7.66 46.21 -20.92
C PRO A 4 7.47 45.45 -19.60
N PHE A 5 7.95 46.01 -18.49
CA PHE A 5 7.75 45.43 -17.17
C PHE A 5 6.33 45.64 -16.63
N SER A 6 5.72 46.79 -16.89
CA SER A 6 4.32 47.07 -16.54
C SER A 6 3.35 46.10 -17.25
N ASP A 7 3.62 45.79 -18.52
CA ASP A 7 2.80 44.85 -19.31
C ASP A 7 3.02 43.39 -18.89
N LEU A 8 4.23 43.04 -18.48
CA LEU A 8 4.52 41.78 -17.82
C LEU A 8 3.71 41.65 -16.52
N LEU A 9 3.74 42.67 -15.66
CA LEU A 9 2.98 42.67 -14.40
C LEU A 9 1.47 42.53 -14.61
N LYS A 10 0.89 43.20 -15.62
CA LYS A 10 -0.53 43.03 -16.00
C LYS A 10 -0.83 41.57 -16.34
N SER A 11 0.06 40.92 -17.08
CA SER A 11 -0.08 39.52 -17.48
C SER A 11 0.05 38.55 -16.28
N LEU A 12 0.96 38.83 -15.35
CA LEU A 12 1.21 38.00 -14.16
C LEU A 12 0.17 38.19 -13.04
N LYS A 13 -0.44 39.38 -12.92
CA LYS A 13 -1.50 39.67 -11.93
C LYS A 13 -2.65 38.66 -11.98
N THR A 14 -3.02 38.20 -13.18
CA THR A 14 -4.07 37.19 -13.36
C THR A 14 -3.73 35.88 -12.64
N ILE A 15 -2.46 35.46 -12.61
CA ILE A 15 -2.00 34.27 -11.87
C ILE A 15 -2.18 34.48 -10.37
N PHE A 16 -1.77 35.65 -9.88
CA PHE A 16 -1.83 36.01 -8.46
C PHE A 16 -3.26 36.15 -7.93
N HIS A 17 -4.25 36.40 -8.81
CA HIS A 17 -5.66 36.42 -8.46
C HIS A 17 -6.32 35.04 -8.53
N LEU A 18 -5.86 34.15 -9.41
CA LEU A 18 -6.43 32.82 -9.60
C LEU A 18 -5.92 31.79 -8.58
N GLU A 19 -4.73 32.00 -8.00
CA GLU A 19 -4.13 31.05 -7.06
C GLU A 19 -4.56 31.30 -5.60
N ALA A 20 -4.93 30.21 -4.92
CA ALA A 20 -5.43 30.26 -3.55
C ALA A 20 -4.32 30.62 -2.56
N LYS A 21 -4.63 31.53 -1.63
CA LYS A 21 -3.76 31.94 -0.53
C LYS A 21 -4.18 31.27 0.78
N ARG A 22 -3.22 30.83 1.57
CA ARG A 22 -3.41 30.35 2.95
C ARG A 22 -2.47 31.14 3.85
N ASN A 23 -3.01 31.75 4.91
CA ASN A 23 -2.25 32.59 5.85
C ASN A 23 -1.45 33.72 5.16
N GLY A 24 -2.05 34.39 4.17
CA GLY A 24 -1.44 35.53 3.47
C GLY A 24 -0.35 35.16 2.44
N LYS A 25 0.08 33.90 2.35
CA LYS A 25 1.03 33.39 1.35
C LYS A 25 0.33 32.53 0.30
N PHE A 26 0.88 32.46 -0.91
CA PHE A 26 0.38 31.51 -1.90
C PHE A 26 0.62 30.06 -1.46
N THR A 27 -0.32 29.19 -1.81
CA THR A 27 -0.22 27.74 -1.51
C THR A 27 0.97 27.10 -2.22
N TYR A 28 1.35 27.63 -3.39
CA TYR A 28 2.47 27.13 -4.19
C TYR A 28 3.70 28.04 -4.04
N PRO A 29 4.86 27.49 -3.62
CA PRO A 29 6.09 28.25 -3.44
C PRO A 29 6.56 28.95 -4.72
N GLU A 30 6.35 28.35 -5.89
CA GLU A 30 6.78 28.90 -7.18
C GLU A 30 6.01 30.19 -7.52
N VAL A 31 4.72 30.24 -7.19
CA VAL A 31 3.87 31.44 -7.39
C VAL A 31 4.23 32.54 -6.38
N GLN A 32 4.61 32.14 -5.16
CA GLN A 32 5.11 33.07 -4.15
C GLN A 32 6.46 33.69 -4.57
N ARG A 33 7.40 32.89 -5.06
CA ARG A 33 8.69 33.36 -5.60
C ARG A 33 8.50 34.28 -6.80
N LEU A 34 7.60 33.94 -7.71
CA LEU A 34 7.25 34.80 -8.84
C LEU A 34 6.73 36.17 -8.39
N LYS A 35 5.87 36.20 -7.36
CA LYS A 35 5.40 37.47 -6.79
C LYS A 35 6.55 38.28 -6.18
N GLU A 36 7.39 37.64 -5.38
CA GLU A 36 8.52 38.31 -4.72
C GLU A 36 9.57 38.81 -5.72
N ALA A 37 9.88 38.03 -6.76
CA ALA A 37 10.78 38.44 -7.83
C ALA A 37 10.20 39.60 -8.67
N SER A 38 8.88 39.57 -8.90
CA SER A 38 8.18 40.68 -9.57
C SER A 38 8.19 41.95 -8.71
N GLU A 39 8.10 41.86 -7.38
CA GLU A 39 8.15 43.03 -6.48
C GLU A 39 9.57 43.58 -6.30
N ARG A 40 10.60 42.74 -6.47
CA ARG A 40 12.02 43.10 -6.31
C ARG A 40 12.73 43.48 -7.61
N TYR A 41 12.05 43.37 -8.75
CA TYR A 41 12.64 43.68 -10.04
C TYR A 41 13.11 45.13 -10.13
N ASN A 42 14.37 45.33 -10.51
CA ASN A 42 14.97 46.63 -10.73
C ASN A 42 15.55 46.71 -12.15
N PRO A 43 15.08 47.62 -13.01
CA PRO A 43 15.58 47.75 -14.38
C PRO A 43 17.07 48.11 -14.48
N GLY A 44 17.71 48.57 -13.40
CA GLY A 44 19.15 48.85 -13.37
C GLY A 44 20.03 47.69 -12.90
N SER A 45 19.47 46.49 -12.66
CA SER A 45 20.24 45.35 -12.16
C SER A 45 19.88 44.06 -12.90
N GLU A 46 20.85 43.55 -13.66
CA GLU A 46 20.75 42.28 -14.40
C GLU A 46 20.39 41.09 -13.48
N ASN A 47 20.92 41.06 -12.25
CA ASN A 47 20.63 39.99 -11.28
C ASN A 47 19.13 39.91 -10.96
N THR A 48 18.45 41.05 -10.85
CA THR A 48 17.01 41.06 -10.57
C THR A 48 16.17 40.63 -11.78
N PHE A 49 16.69 40.82 -12.99
CA PHE A 49 16.10 40.27 -14.22
C PHE A 49 16.28 38.75 -14.30
N ILE A 50 17.48 38.23 -13.97
CA ILE A 50 17.76 36.79 -13.91
C ILE A 50 16.87 36.10 -12.86
N ASP A 51 16.72 36.71 -11.68
CA ASP A 51 15.83 36.20 -10.63
C ASP A 51 14.37 36.17 -11.08
N LEU A 52 13.93 37.18 -11.82
CA LEU A 52 12.59 37.23 -12.40
C LEU A 52 12.40 36.14 -13.48
N LEU A 53 13.39 35.95 -14.34
CA LEU A 53 13.38 34.89 -15.36
C LEU A 53 13.27 33.51 -14.71
N ASN A 54 14.13 33.21 -13.74
CA ASN A 54 14.10 31.95 -12.99
C ASN A 54 12.74 31.72 -12.30
N ALA A 55 12.17 32.76 -11.70
CA ALA A 55 10.86 32.65 -11.04
C ALA A 55 9.71 32.42 -12.05
N ILE A 56 9.80 32.98 -13.26
CA ILE A 56 8.85 32.69 -14.34
C ILE A 56 9.01 31.25 -14.81
N GLU A 57 10.24 30.77 -15.00
CA GLU A 57 10.54 29.39 -15.39
C GLU A 57 9.95 28.38 -14.39
N GLU A 58 10.17 28.60 -13.09
CA GLU A 58 9.62 27.75 -12.03
C GLU A 58 8.07 27.77 -12.00
N ALA A 59 7.45 28.90 -12.37
CA ALA A 59 6.01 29.07 -12.38
C ALA A 59 5.32 28.57 -13.67
N ILE A 60 6.06 28.16 -14.71
CA ILE A 60 5.51 27.67 -16.00
C ILE A 60 4.39 26.64 -15.83
N PRO A 61 4.52 25.59 -15.00
CA PRO A 61 3.46 24.59 -14.85
C PRO A 61 2.13 25.19 -14.37
N ARG A 62 2.17 26.28 -13.61
CA ARG A 62 0.99 27.01 -13.13
C ARG A 62 0.46 27.97 -14.18
N ILE A 63 1.35 28.64 -14.91
CA ILE A 63 0.97 29.48 -16.05
C ILE A 63 0.27 28.65 -17.13
N GLU A 64 0.78 27.44 -17.41
CA GLU A 64 0.15 26.48 -18.34
C GLU A 64 -1.21 25.98 -17.85
N LYS A 65 -1.36 25.69 -16.56
CA LYS A 65 -2.67 25.32 -15.97
C LYS A 65 -3.74 26.37 -16.25
N TRP A 66 -3.36 27.64 -16.28
CA TRP A 66 -4.26 28.77 -16.52
C TRP A 66 -4.12 29.37 -17.93
N ARG A 67 -3.51 28.62 -18.87
CA ARG A 67 -3.23 29.06 -20.25
C ARG A 67 -4.45 29.55 -21.01
N TRP A 68 -5.65 29.09 -20.66
CA TRP A 68 -6.90 29.57 -21.25
C TRP A 68 -7.28 31.01 -20.84
N ARG A 69 -6.70 31.54 -19.74
CA ARG A 69 -6.92 32.91 -19.23
C ARG A 69 -5.68 33.80 -19.29
N ILE A 70 -4.52 33.24 -19.65
CA ILE A 70 -3.24 33.95 -19.67
C ILE A 70 -2.58 33.75 -21.02
N SER A 71 -2.31 34.86 -21.71
CA SER A 71 -1.53 34.84 -22.94
C SER A 71 -0.05 34.62 -22.61
N PHE A 72 0.38 33.36 -22.63
CA PHE A 72 1.80 33.02 -22.44
C PHE A 72 2.69 33.69 -23.50
N ASN A 73 2.17 33.93 -24.70
CA ASN A 73 2.86 34.69 -25.74
C ASN A 73 3.14 36.14 -25.32
N SER A 74 2.24 36.76 -24.55
CA SER A 74 2.46 38.11 -24.03
C SER A 74 3.59 38.12 -22.99
N ILE A 75 3.67 37.10 -22.13
CA ILE A 75 4.78 36.94 -21.16
C ILE A 75 6.11 36.78 -21.89
N LYS A 76 6.17 35.94 -22.93
CA LYS A 76 7.39 35.76 -23.75
C LYS A 76 7.85 37.07 -24.38
N SER A 77 6.96 37.76 -25.09
CA SER A 77 7.30 39.01 -25.76
C SER A 77 7.78 40.10 -24.79
N CYS A 78 7.18 40.19 -23.59
CA CYS A 78 7.64 41.13 -22.58
C CYS A 78 9.02 40.75 -22.04
N MET A 79 9.25 39.47 -21.74
CA MET A 79 10.55 38.99 -21.24
C MET A 79 11.66 39.10 -22.29
N ASP A 80 11.37 38.88 -23.58
CA ASP A 80 12.32 39.08 -24.67
C ASP A 80 12.69 40.57 -24.85
N ASN A 81 11.72 41.47 -24.65
CA ASN A 81 11.97 42.91 -24.67
C ASN A 81 12.80 43.36 -23.46
N LEU A 82 12.53 42.80 -22.27
CA LEU A 82 13.34 43.06 -21.07
C LEU A 82 14.75 42.49 -21.21
N ALA A 83 14.93 41.29 -21.77
CA ALA A 83 16.25 40.74 -22.07
C ALA A 83 17.06 41.67 -22.98
N ARG A 84 16.40 42.25 -24.00
CA ARG A 84 17.02 43.24 -24.91
C ARG A 84 17.42 44.53 -24.18
N MET A 85 16.63 44.97 -23.19
CA MET A 85 16.96 46.16 -22.38
C MET A 85 18.16 45.93 -21.46
N HIS A 86 18.39 44.70 -21.01
CA HIS A 86 19.54 44.29 -20.18
C HIS A 86 20.72 43.76 -21.02
N GLU A 87 20.72 43.95 -22.35
CA GLU A 87 21.75 43.43 -23.27
C GLU A 87 22.03 41.91 -23.15
N MET A 88 21.02 41.15 -22.71
CA MET A 88 21.14 39.71 -22.50
C MET A 88 20.87 38.90 -23.79
N PRO A 89 21.42 37.68 -23.89
CA PRO A 89 21.12 36.78 -25.00
C PRO A 89 19.63 36.47 -25.07
N THR A 90 19.13 36.27 -26.29
CA THR A 90 17.73 35.90 -26.54
C THR A 90 17.36 34.64 -25.78
N ILE A 91 16.22 34.68 -25.08
CA ILE A 91 15.73 33.57 -24.26
C ILE A 91 15.32 32.40 -25.18
N ASP A 92 15.96 31.25 -25.02
CA ASP A 92 15.55 30.02 -25.74
C ASP A 92 14.34 29.40 -25.06
N TRP A 93 13.16 29.87 -25.44
CA TRP A 93 11.89 29.37 -24.92
C TRP A 93 11.63 27.89 -25.21
N ASN A 94 12.26 27.29 -26.22
CA ASN A 94 12.11 25.86 -26.49
C ASN A 94 12.84 25.05 -25.42
N LYS A 95 14.05 25.50 -25.04
CA LYS A 95 14.80 24.91 -23.93
C LYS A 95 14.06 25.08 -22.60
N VAL A 96 13.55 26.28 -22.33
CA VAL A 96 12.79 26.60 -21.11
C VAL A 96 11.52 25.74 -20.96
N LEU A 97 10.80 25.51 -22.05
CA LEU A 97 9.62 24.64 -22.06
C LEU A 97 9.94 23.14 -22.03
N SER A 98 11.15 22.76 -22.42
CA SER A 98 11.62 21.36 -22.44
C SER A 98 12.19 20.89 -21.09
N HIS A 99 12.49 21.80 -20.15
CA HIS A 99 13.00 21.43 -18.83
C HIS A 99 11.95 20.61 -18.04
N PRO A 100 12.37 19.56 -17.31
CA PRO A 100 11.45 18.70 -16.58
C PRO A 100 10.65 19.51 -15.55
N LYS A 101 9.31 19.41 -15.67
CA LYS A 101 8.28 20.15 -14.91
C LYS A 101 8.17 19.71 -13.43
N ILE A 102 9.29 19.39 -12.80
CA ILE A 102 9.35 18.86 -11.43
C ILE A 102 10.17 19.84 -10.60
N SER A 103 9.51 20.47 -9.64
CA SER A 103 10.12 21.35 -8.65
C SER A 103 11.33 20.65 -7.99
N PRO A 104 12.53 21.27 -7.93
CA PRO A 104 13.73 20.63 -7.38
C PRO A 104 13.59 20.28 -5.89
N THR A 105 12.63 20.86 -5.18
CA THR A 105 12.30 20.54 -3.79
C THR A 105 11.45 19.29 -3.62
N PHE A 106 10.90 18.72 -4.70
CA PHE A 106 10.11 17.49 -4.66
C PHE A 106 10.65 16.47 -5.66
N GLN A 107 11.87 16.02 -5.40
CA GLN A 107 12.43 14.85 -6.07
C GLN A 107 11.81 13.58 -5.45
N PHE A 108 10.69 13.12 -5.99
CA PHE A 108 10.46 11.67 -5.98
C PHE A 108 11.54 11.08 -6.85
N ASN A 109 12.64 10.62 -6.25
CA ASN A 109 13.71 9.96 -6.97
C ASN A 109 13.15 8.65 -7.55
N PRO A 110 12.81 8.57 -8.85
CA PRO A 110 12.29 7.34 -9.45
C PRO A 110 13.44 6.41 -9.82
N LEU A 111 14.69 6.86 -9.65
CA LEU A 111 15.92 6.22 -10.14
C LEU A 111 16.66 5.44 -9.05
N ALA A 112 16.25 5.53 -7.79
CA ALA A 112 16.56 4.46 -6.85
C ALA A 112 15.64 3.29 -7.23
N GLN A 113 16.03 2.50 -8.24
CA GLN A 113 15.46 1.17 -8.45
C GLN A 113 15.63 0.45 -7.12
N GLU A 114 14.54 0.37 -6.36
CA GLU A 114 14.60 -0.31 -5.08
C GLU A 114 15.02 -1.75 -5.32
N PRO A 115 15.92 -2.29 -4.49
CA PRO A 115 16.32 -3.68 -4.63
C PRO A 115 15.06 -4.54 -4.57
N ASP A 116 14.94 -5.42 -5.55
CA ASP A 116 13.85 -6.39 -5.62
C ASP A 116 13.90 -7.32 -4.39
N LEU A 117 12.81 -8.04 -4.13
CA LEU A 117 12.71 -8.88 -2.93
C LEU A 117 13.87 -9.90 -2.87
N SER A 118 14.32 -10.43 -4.01
CA SER A 118 15.39 -11.43 -4.08
C SER A 118 16.75 -10.86 -3.69
N THR A 119 17.11 -9.68 -4.22
CA THR A 119 18.35 -8.97 -3.85
C THR A 119 18.30 -8.53 -2.39
N TRP A 120 17.15 -8.02 -1.95
CA TRP A 120 16.97 -7.60 -0.56
C TRP A 120 17.10 -8.78 0.42
N LEU A 121 16.47 -9.92 0.14
CA LEU A 121 16.61 -11.13 0.96
C LEU A 121 18.05 -11.65 0.96
N SER A 122 18.73 -11.60 -0.19
CA SER A 122 20.13 -12.01 -0.29
C SER A 122 21.04 -11.16 0.59
N ALA A 123 20.82 -9.84 0.59
CA ALA A 123 21.55 -8.91 1.46
C ALA A 123 21.31 -9.19 2.95
N LYS A 124 20.07 -9.54 3.34
CA LYS A 124 19.72 -9.82 4.74
C LYS A 124 20.26 -11.15 5.24
N THR A 125 20.31 -12.15 4.37
CA THR A 125 20.74 -13.52 4.70
C THR A 125 22.23 -13.75 4.44
N ARG A 126 22.92 -12.82 3.75
CA ARG A 126 24.31 -12.94 3.28
C ARG A 126 24.55 -14.18 2.41
N LYS A 127 23.51 -14.69 1.78
CA LYS A 127 23.53 -15.81 0.84
C LYS A 127 22.78 -15.38 -0.42
N PRO A 128 23.16 -15.87 -1.60
CA PRO A 128 22.38 -15.61 -2.79
C PRO A 128 21.02 -16.30 -2.71
N PHE A 129 19.97 -15.63 -3.20
CA PHE A 129 18.57 -16.07 -3.07
C PHE A 129 18.32 -17.51 -3.54
N PHE A 130 18.98 -17.95 -4.61
CA PHE A 130 18.82 -19.30 -5.17
C PHE A 130 19.42 -20.42 -4.29
N GLN A 131 20.24 -20.07 -3.29
CA GLN A 131 20.79 -21.02 -2.31
C GLN A 131 20.00 -21.01 -0.98
N LEU A 132 18.97 -20.18 -0.87
CA LEU A 132 18.17 -20.11 0.35
C LEU A 132 17.15 -21.23 0.37
N GLU A 133 17.14 -21.97 1.48
CA GLU A 133 16.11 -22.97 1.72
C GLU A 133 14.75 -22.30 2.00
N PRO A 134 13.61 -22.91 1.64
CA PRO A 134 12.29 -22.33 1.87
C PRO A 134 12.03 -21.87 3.32
N SER A 135 12.57 -22.63 4.28
CA SER A 135 12.48 -22.29 5.71
C SER A 135 13.29 -21.06 6.11
N GLU A 136 14.47 -20.86 5.49
CA GLU A 136 15.30 -19.67 5.69
C GLU A 136 14.62 -18.43 5.09
N ILE A 137 14.01 -18.58 3.91
CA ILE A 137 13.26 -17.51 3.25
C ILE A 137 12.10 -17.05 4.15
N ILE A 138 11.27 -17.98 4.64
CA ILE A 138 10.15 -17.63 5.53
C ILE A 138 10.66 -16.96 6.81
N GLN A 139 11.72 -17.49 7.42
CA GLN A 139 12.27 -16.89 8.63
C GLN A 139 12.79 -15.47 8.39
N ALA A 140 13.45 -15.23 7.25
CA ALA A 140 13.91 -13.91 6.86
C ALA A 140 12.74 -12.94 6.60
N LEU A 141 11.67 -13.40 5.94
CA LEU A 141 10.46 -12.60 5.71
C LEU A 141 9.76 -12.25 7.03
N ILE A 142 9.61 -13.19 7.96
CA ILE A 142 8.99 -12.94 9.26
C ILE A 142 9.83 -11.97 10.09
N LYS A 143 11.14 -12.21 10.19
CA LYS A 143 12.06 -11.40 11.00
C LYS A 143 12.10 -9.94 10.58
N ASN A 144 12.03 -9.70 9.27
CA ASN A 144 12.15 -8.35 8.69
C ASN A 144 10.77 -7.78 8.27
N SER A 145 9.67 -8.35 8.76
CA SER A 145 8.30 -7.95 8.39
C SER A 145 7.91 -6.53 8.82
N ASN A 146 8.61 -5.98 9.82
CA ASN A 146 8.39 -4.62 10.33
C ASN A 146 9.31 -3.58 9.67
N GLU A 147 10.17 -3.97 8.72
CA GLU A 147 11.04 -3.00 8.04
C GLU A 147 10.24 -2.09 7.10
N ASP A 148 10.74 -0.87 6.95
CA ASP A 148 10.17 0.10 6.04
C ASP A 148 10.12 -0.46 4.61
N ARG A 149 8.96 -0.27 3.98
CA ARG A 149 8.68 -0.73 2.60
C ARG A 149 8.71 -2.25 2.42
N PHE A 150 8.81 -3.07 3.47
CA PHE A 150 8.69 -4.53 3.37
C PHE A 150 7.43 -4.94 2.60
N SER A 151 6.28 -4.42 3.01
CA SER A 151 4.99 -4.70 2.36
C SER A 151 4.97 -4.31 0.88
N GLN A 152 5.66 -3.23 0.50
CA GLN A 152 5.76 -2.79 -0.89
C GLN A 152 6.62 -3.76 -1.71
N LYS A 153 7.78 -4.18 -1.19
CA LYS A 153 8.68 -5.13 -1.85
C LYS A 153 8.04 -6.50 -2.03
N LEU A 154 7.40 -7.02 -0.98
CA LEU A 154 6.70 -8.29 -1.03
C LEU A 154 5.52 -8.23 -2.01
N SER A 155 4.68 -7.19 -1.94
CA SER A 155 3.56 -7.03 -2.88
C SER A 155 4.01 -6.91 -4.33
N ALA A 156 5.10 -6.18 -4.60
CA ALA A 156 5.65 -6.06 -5.94
C ALA A 156 6.17 -7.40 -6.48
N HIS A 157 6.77 -8.22 -5.62
CA HIS A 157 7.21 -9.57 -5.99
C HIS A 157 6.02 -10.51 -6.25
N LEU A 158 5.00 -10.49 -5.38
CA LEU A 158 3.80 -11.31 -5.54
C LEU A 158 2.96 -10.95 -6.77
N LYS A 159 3.01 -9.70 -7.23
CA LYS A 159 2.41 -9.33 -8.53
C LYS A 159 3.05 -10.06 -9.72
N LYS A 160 4.35 -10.38 -9.63
CA LYS A 160 5.06 -11.15 -10.66
C LYS A 160 4.94 -12.66 -10.43
N TYR A 161 4.98 -13.08 -9.17
CA TYR A 161 4.97 -14.48 -8.75
C TYR A 161 3.90 -14.69 -7.67
N PRO A 162 2.60 -14.81 -8.05
CA PRO A 162 1.49 -14.83 -7.11
C PRO A 162 1.50 -16.05 -6.18
N ASP A 163 2.07 -17.17 -6.62
CA ASP A 163 2.14 -18.41 -5.85
C ASP A 163 3.44 -18.56 -5.04
N PHE A 164 4.29 -17.53 -5.00
CA PHE A 164 5.57 -17.59 -4.30
C PHE A 164 5.43 -18.03 -2.83
N LEU A 165 4.58 -17.37 -2.05
CA LEU A 165 4.36 -17.75 -0.64
C LEU A 165 3.67 -19.10 -0.51
N PHE A 166 2.80 -19.46 -1.46
CA PHE A 166 2.09 -20.74 -1.46
C PHE A 166 3.06 -21.91 -1.66
N HIS A 167 4.01 -21.80 -2.59
CA HIS A 167 5.04 -22.82 -2.80
C HIS A 167 5.94 -23.00 -1.57
N LEU A 168 6.20 -21.94 -0.79
CA LEU A 168 7.03 -22.06 0.41
C LEU A 168 6.34 -22.81 1.57
N ILE A 169 5.01 -22.88 1.57
CA ILE A 169 4.21 -23.48 2.66
C ILE A 169 3.60 -24.83 2.29
N ILE A 170 3.38 -25.12 1.00
CA ILE A 170 2.67 -26.33 0.60
C ILE A 170 3.46 -27.61 0.93
N ASP A 171 4.78 -27.55 0.83
CA ASP A 171 5.65 -28.71 1.06
C ASP A 171 6.04 -28.91 2.53
N SER A 172 5.77 -27.93 3.41
CA SER A 172 6.21 -27.99 4.80
C SER A 172 5.16 -27.43 5.77
N GLU A 173 4.61 -28.33 6.60
CA GLU A 173 3.69 -28.00 7.68
C GLU A 173 4.26 -26.94 8.64
N LYS A 174 5.54 -27.06 9.01
CA LYS A 174 6.21 -26.10 9.89
C LYS A 174 6.24 -24.70 9.28
N ASN A 175 6.47 -24.61 7.98
CA ASN A 175 6.46 -23.35 7.25
C ASN A 175 5.05 -22.78 7.15
N PHE A 176 4.06 -23.62 6.86
CA PHE A 176 2.64 -23.26 6.89
C PHE A 176 2.25 -22.65 8.24
N ILE A 177 2.54 -23.33 9.37
CA ILE A 177 2.25 -22.83 10.71
C ILE A 177 2.93 -21.47 10.96
N LYS A 178 4.21 -21.34 10.61
CA LYS A 178 4.97 -20.09 10.79
C LYS A 178 4.34 -18.93 10.03
N VAL A 179 3.95 -19.16 8.77
CA VAL A 179 3.33 -18.13 7.93
C VAL A 179 1.96 -17.74 8.47
N CYS A 180 1.11 -18.72 8.80
CA CYS A 180 -0.24 -18.46 9.36
C CYS A 180 -0.19 -17.73 10.71
N ARG A 181 0.79 -18.04 11.56
CA ARG A 181 1.05 -17.35 12.83
C ARG A 181 1.75 -16.00 12.69
N SER A 182 1.97 -15.53 11.47
CA SER A 182 2.55 -14.21 11.22
C SER A 182 1.62 -13.33 10.39
N ARG A 183 1.97 -12.05 10.23
CA ARG A 183 1.28 -11.14 9.31
C ARG A 183 1.41 -11.53 7.83
N LEU A 184 2.27 -12.52 7.49
CA LEU A 184 2.39 -13.02 6.12
C LEU A 184 1.11 -13.72 5.64
N ILE A 185 0.25 -14.20 6.55
CA ILE A 185 -1.05 -14.78 6.21
C ILE A 185 -1.93 -13.84 5.36
N PHE A 186 -1.77 -12.52 5.51
CA PHE A 186 -2.54 -11.53 4.74
C PHE A 186 -2.17 -11.45 3.26
N TYR A 187 -1.03 -12.03 2.88
CA TYR A 187 -0.56 -12.08 1.49
C TYR A 187 -0.96 -13.37 0.78
N LEU A 188 -1.64 -14.29 1.47
CA LEU A 188 -2.19 -15.51 0.88
C LEU A 188 -3.68 -15.32 0.58
N THR A 189 -4.13 -15.92 -0.51
CA THR A 189 -5.57 -16.00 -0.80
C THR A 189 -6.24 -17.06 0.08
N ASP A 190 -7.54 -16.89 0.34
CA ASP A 190 -8.32 -17.89 1.08
C ASP A 190 -8.24 -19.27 0.41
N GLN A 191 -8.18 -19.30 -0.94
CA GLN A 191 -8.00 -20.52 -1.72
C GLN A 191 -6.65 -21.21 -1.45
N GLN A 192 -5.54 -20.45 -1.44
CA GLN A 192 -4.20 -20.97 -1.14
C GLN A 192 -4.12 -21.49 0.30
N ILE A 193 -4.74 -20.80 1.25
CA ILE A 193 -4.84 -21.24 2.65
C ILE A 193 -5.62 -22.56 2.73
N ALA A 194 -6.78 -22.65 2.08
CA ALA A 194 -7.60 -23.87 2.08
C ALA A 194 -6.86 -25.08 1.48
N LYS A 195 -6.14 -24.90 0.36
CA LYS A 195 -5.30 -25.95 -0.23
C LYS A 195 -4.22 -26.42 0.74
N SER A 196 -3.54 -25.48 1.40
CA SER A 196 -2.49 -25.78 2.37
C SER A 196 -3.03 -26.51 3.61
N ILE A 197 -4.23 -26.14 4.08
CA ILE A 197 -4.91 -26.86 5.18
C ILE A 197 -5.18 -28.30 4.80
N ILE A 198 -5.74 -28.56 3.61
CA ILE A 198 -6.02 -29.93 3.16
C ILE A 198 -4.73 -30.74 2.99
N GLN A 199 -3.68 -30.14 2.45
CA GLN A 199 -2.39 -30.79 2.30
C GLN A 199 -1.80 -31.24 3.65
N HIS A 200 -1.93 -30.40 4.68
CA HIS A 200 -1.35 -30.66 6.00
C HIS A 200 -2.33 -31.23 7.02
N ILE A 201 -3.57 -31.54 6.62
CA ILE A 201 -4.67 -31.87 7.55
C ILE A 201 -4.36 -33.07 8.45
N ALA A 202 -3.61 -34.05 7.94
CA ALA A 202 -3.20 -35.24 8.69
C ALA A 202 -2.33 -34.91 9.91
N HIS A 203 -1.62 -33.78 9.89
CA HIS A 203 -0.77 -33.32 11.01
C HIS A 203 -1.59 -32.62 12.11
N PHE A 204 -2.75 -32.05 11.74
CA PHE A 204 -3.63 -31.33 12.68
C PHE A 204 -4.79 -32.19 13.20
N SER A 205 -5.08 -33.30 12.52
CA SER A 205 -6.18 -34.18 12.88
C SER A 205 -5.88 -34.97 14.15
N PRO A 206 -6.75 -34.91 15.17
CA PRO A 206 -6.58 -35.70 16.38
C PRO A 206 -6.76 -37.20 16.10
N ARG A 207 -5.86 -38.03 16.65
CA ARG A 207 -5.79 -39.48 16.36
C ARG A 207 -6.84 -40.32 17.08
N SER A 208 -7.59 -39.74 18.01
CA SER A 208 -8.56 -40.45 18.85
C SER A 208 -9.71 -39.53 19.26
N GLY A 209 -10.93 -40.06 19.28
CA GLY A 209 -12.14 -39.34 19.71
C GLY A 209 -13.34 -39.65 18.83
N GLN A 210 -14.52 -39.14 19.18
CA GLN A 210 -15.69 -39.23 18.30
C GLN A 210 -15.51 -38.32 17.07
N PRO A 211 -16.05 -38.67 15.88
CA PRO A 211 -15.84 -37.88 14.65
C PRO A 211 -16.19 -36.39 14.76
N PHE A 212 -17.22 -36.04 15.56
CA PHE A 212 -17.61 -34.65 15.81
C PHE A 212 -16.60 -33.90 16.67
N GLU A 213 -16.11 -34.52 17.74
CA GLU A 213 -15.10 -33.92 18.62
C GLU A 213 -13.78 -33.72 17.85
N GLN A 214 -13.42 -34.67 16.99
CA GLN A 214 -12.23 -34.55 16.16
C GLN A 214 -12.33 -33.38 15.17
N ALA A 215 -13.50 -33.19 14.55
CA ALA A 215 -13.75 -32.07 13.64
C ALA A 215 -13.68 -30.72 14.39
N GLU A 216 -14.27 -30.64 15.58
CA GLU A 216 -14.24 -29.43 16.40
C GLU A 216 -12.82 -29.09 16.89
N GLN A 217 -12.08 -30.08 17.39
CA GLN A 217 -10.68 -29.91 17.81
C GLN A 217 -9.78 -29.46 16.66
N LEU A 218 -9.97 -30.03 15.46
CA LEU A 218 -9.26 -29.61 14.26
C LEU A 218 -9.56 -28.13 13.94
N VAL A 219 -10.83 -27.74 13.94
CA VAL A 219 -11.24 -26.36 13.66
C VAL A 219 -10.66 -25.38 14.68
N ASN A 220 -10.68 -25.73 15.97
CA ASN A 220 -10.09 -24.91 17.02
C ASN A 220 -8.57 -24.76 16.82
N THR A 221 -7.86 -25.85 16.56
CA THR A 221 -6.41 -25.83 16.28
C THR A 221 -6.07 -24.96 15.09
N LEU A 222 -6.84 -25.06 14.00
CA LEU A 222 -6.65 -24.24 12.81
C LEU A 222 -6.94 -22.75 13.08
N ASN A 223 -7.98 -22.43 13.86
CA ASN A 223 -8.27 -21.06 14.27
C ASN A 223 -7.15 -20.49 15.15
N ASP A 224 -6.56 -21.28 16.04
CA ASP A 224 -5.41 -20.85 16.86
C ASP A 224 -4.18 -20.55 15.98
N ILE A 225 -3.91 -21.41 15.00
CA ILE A 225 -2.82 -21.22 14.03
C ILE A 225 -3.05 -19.96 13.17
N MET A 226 -4.29 -19.67 12.79
CA MET A 226 -4.67 -18.54 11.93
C MET A 226 -5.08 -17.27 12.69
N SER A 227 -4.89 -17.23 14.01
CA SER A 227 -5.36 -16.19 14.94
C SER A 227 -5.01 -14.74 14.58
N ASN A 228 -4.09 -14.50 13.65
CA ASN A 228 -3.78 -13.19 13.09
C ASN A 228 -4.83 -12.65 12.09
N GLY A 229 -6.12 -12.88 12.33
CA GLY A 229 -7.20 -12.26 11.55
C GLY A 229 -7.77 -13.11 10.40
N ARG A 230 -7.48 -14.41 10.36
CA ARG A 230 -8.23 -15.37 9.53
C ARG A 230 -8.83 -16.45 10.44
N SER A 231 -9.91 -17.07 9.99
CA SER A 231 -10.57 -18.16 10.72
C SER A 231 -11.17 -19.15 9.74
N VAL A 232 -11.40 -20.37 10.19
CA VAL A 232 -12.08 -21.41 9.41
C VAL A 232 -13.47 -20.92 8.98
N SER A 233 -14.20 -20.20 9.84
CA SER A 233 -15.53 -19.68 9.48
C SER A 233 -15.47 -18.68 8.34
N THR A 234 -14.44 -17.82 8.28
CA THR A 234 -14.21 -16.91 7.14
C THR A 234 -13.89 -17.69 5.87
N LEU A 235 -13.05 -18.72 5.95
CA LEU A 235 -12.71 -19.55 4.78
C LEU A 235 -13.94 -20.31 4.24
N LEU A 236 -14.80 -20.84 5.11
CA LEU A 236 -16.01 -21.56 4.71
C LEU A 236 -17.10 -20.65 4.12
N ARG A 237 -17.01 -19.33 4.30
CA ARG A 237 -17.89 -18.35 3.64
C ARG A 237 -17.40 -17.95 2.25
N ASN A 238 -16.12 -18.14 1.96
CA ASN A 238 -15.53 -17.79 0.67
C ASN A 238 -15.90 -18.85 -0.40
N ALA A 239 -16.35 -18.38 -1.57
CA ALA A 239 -16.84 -19.24 -2.65
C ALA A 239 -15.77 -20.19 -3.23
N GLU A 240 -14.50 -19.78 -3.22
CA GLU A 240 -13.39 -20.56 -3.78
C GLU A 240 -12.75 -21.49 -2.75
N ALA A 241 -12.68 -21.07 -1.48
CA ALA A 241 -12.08 -21.85 -0.41
C ALA A 241 -13.02 -22.92 0.15
N LYS A 242 -14.33 -22.63 0.25
CA LYS A 242 -15.35 -23.57 0.74
C LYS A 242 -15.32 -24.94 0.03
N PRO A 243 -15.39 -25.05 -1.30
CA PRO A 243 -15.40 -26.35 -1.98
C PRO A 243 -14.11 -27.15 -1.72
N ILE A 244 -12.97 -26.48 -1.56
CA ILE A 244 -11.69 -27.13 -1.28
C ILE A 244 -11.71 -27.72 0.13
N LEU A 245 -12.16 -26.97 1.13
CA LEU A 245 -12.28 -27.46 2.50
C LEU A 245 -13.29 -28.61 2.62
N LEU A 246 -14.41 -28.52 1.90
CA LEU A 246 -15.44 -29.56 1.88
C LEU A 246 -15.01 -30.87 1.20
N ASN A 247 -13.84 -30.93 0.57
CA ASN A 247 -13.27 -32.22 0.15
C ASN A 247 -12.87 -33.12 1.33
N SER A 248 -12.70 -32.54 2.52
CA SER A 248 -12.40 -33.29 3.73
C SER A 248 -13.66 -33.55 4.56
N THR A 249 -13.80 -34.78 5.05
CA THR A 249 -14.90 -35.22 5.90
C THR A 249 -15.02 -34.42 7.19
N PHE A 250 -13.92 -33.89 7.74
CA PHE A 250 -13.95 -33.07 8.95
C PHE A 250 -14.78 -31.80 8.76
N PHE A 251 -14.60 -31.09 7.64
CA PHE A 251 -15.34 -29.85 7.39
C PHE A 251 -16.78 -30.09 6.95
N GLN A 252 -17.07 -31.25 6.33
CA GLN A 252 -18.45 -31.69 6.07
C GLN A 252 -19.20 -31.95 7.38
N ILE A 253 -18.57 -32.66 8.34
CA ILE A 253 -19.13 -32.91 9.67
C ILE A 253 -19.38 -31.59 10.41
N TYR A 254 -18.42 -30.67 10.37
CA TYR A 254 -18.53 -29.36 11.01
C TYR A 254 -19.66 -28.49 10.43
N GLN A 255 -19.95 -28.56 9.13
CA GLN A 255 -21.09 -27.86 8.52
C GLN A 255 -22.42 -28.63 8.59
N SER A 256 -22.42 -29.87 9.08
CA SER A 256 -23.63 -30.69 9.09
C SER A 256 -24.67 -30.14 10.07
N GLU A 257 -25.96 -30.23 9.69
CA GLU A 257 -27.07 -29.81 10.56
C GLU A 257 -27.03 -30.52 11.92
N ARG A 258 -26.56 -31.77 11.96
CA ARG A 258 -26.38 -32.55 13.20
C ARG A 258 -25.39 -31.91 14.18
N TYR A 259 -24.36 -31.22 13.69
CA TYR A 259 -23.44 -30.47 14.55
C TYR A 259 -24.10 -29.18 15.06
N THR A 260 -24.77 -28.43 14.19
CA THR A 260 -25.51 -27.22 14.56
C THR A 260 -26.60 -27.48 15.61
N SER A 261 -27.31 -28.61 15.50
CA SER A 261 -28.31 -29.06 16.47
C SER A 261 -27.71 -29.46 17.82
N ARG A 262 -26.47 -29.96 17.88
CA ARG A 262 -25.78 -30.26 19.15
C ARG A 262 -25.33 -28.99 19.87
N GLN A 263 -24.88 -27.97 19.14
CA GLN A 263 -24.52 -26.68 19.75
C GLN A 263 -25.74 -25.89 20.25
N THR A 264 -26.92 -26.15 19.71
CA THR A 264 -28.17 -25.47 20.09
C THR A 264 -28.98 -26.19 21.17
N GLN A 265 -28.61 -27.41 21.57
CA GLN A 265 -29.14 -27.99 22.80
C GLN A 265 -28.39 -27.37 23.99
N PRO A 266 -29.07 -26.57 24.83
CA PRO A 266 -28.48 -26.20 26.11
C PRO A 266 -28.22 -27.49 26.87
N ILE A 267 -27.10 -27.54 27.59
CA ILE A 267 -26.91 -28.51 28.67
C ILE A 267 -27.98 -28.16 29.71
N THR A 268 -29.20 -28.69 29.54
CA THR A 268 -30.11 -28.85 30.65
C THR A 268 -29.46 -29.92 31.52
N SER A 269 -28.75 -29.46 32.53
CA SER A 269 -28.44 -30.25 33.71
C SER A 269 -29.75 -30.83 34.23
N ASP A 270 -30.03 -32.08 33.87
CA ASP A 270 -30.98 -32.92 34.58
C ASP A 270 -30.43 -33.15 35.99
N SER A 271 -30.75 -32.20 36.86
CA SER A 271 -30.60 -32.34 38.31
C SER A 271 -31.93 -32.02 38.97
N HIS A 272 -33.03 -32.63 38.52
CA HIS A 272 -34.32 -32.65 39.21
C HIS A 272 -35.16 -33.87 38.82
N GLN A 273 -34.64 -35.09 39.06
CA GLN A 273 -35.48 -36.28 39.22
C GLN A 273 -34.86 -37.20 40.25
N GLU A 274 -35.08 -36.90 41.54
CA GLU A 274 -35.17 -37.87 42.64
C GLU A 274 -35.31 -37.08 43.94
N SER A 275 -36.55 -36.77 44.34
CA SER A 275 -36.96 -36.48 45.74
C SER A 275 -38.43 -36.09 45.76
N GLU A 276 -39.35 -37.05 45.56
CA GLU A 276 -40.71 -36.98 46.12
C GLU A 276 -41.47 -38.27 45.79
N LEU A 277 -41.11 -39.38 46.45
CA LEU A 277 -41.98 -40.57 46.55
C LEU A 277 -41.46 -41.53 47.62
N LEU A 278 -41.45 -41.10 48.88
CA LEU A 278 -41.39 -42.00 50.03
C LEU A 278 -42.20 -41.38 51.18
N LYS A 279 -43.51 -41.64 51.19
CA LYS A 279 -44.35 -41.54 52.39
C LYS A 279 -44.01 -42.72 53.30
N PRO A 280 -43.81 -42.55 54.61
CA PRO A 280 -43.95 -43.64 55.56
C PRO A 280 -45.40 -43.71 56.07
N HIS A 281 -46.04 -44.85 55.86
CA HIS A 281 -47.11 -45.35 56.73
C HIS A 281 -46.46 -46.31 57.73
N LEU A 282 -46.39 -45.89 58.99
CA LEU A 282 -46.58 -46.64 60.25
C LEU A 282 -45.95 -45.86 61.41
#